data_AF-A0AAV8UIW9-F1
#
_entry.id   AF-A0AAV8UIW9-F1
#
_cell.length_a   1.000
_cell.length_b   1.000
_cell.length_c   1.000
_cell.angle_alpha   90.00
_cell.angle_beta   90.00
_cell.angle_gamma   90.00
#
_symmetry.space_group_name_H-M   'P 1'
#
loop_
_entity.id
_entity.type
_entity.pdbx_description
1 polymer ?
#
loop_
_entity_poly.entity_id
_entity_poly.type
_entity_poly.pdbx_seq_one_letter_code
_entity_poly.pdbx_strand_id
1 'polypeptide(L)'
;MLGDQTVLGFLSSVFTTSPAFREARCRVWRGCTYSRRDRLRPLVKTLDSGGGNRNNDTYMDVDLFLSREEVTGIEKEKKVAEEDKQGIESFKEPPAPSKPERIQVITDIDDTVKSSGGLRVAGQYLGGIDSQYKRGDCYPGVFQFALEMATSGLPEDVEPLPMAVLTARARELKFALALEEHHPICRKYRYCGMERGFDDWGIGPVLYGSVKEWVFQSKKGVRKFRNFQLLHNYNASNCGVGMGCQTKYIYVGDTGELDLHAGKLMLQKYPSEMKAVFLHVVYNERDDPALKNYEDTHVKNVPVLFFRTYVGAARKAVEHGIISEAAMRRVAAKALKDLLRIEPDHSSSKWVDLRKDIKDSDLVPRRHWLWK
;
A
#
# COMPACT_ATOMS: atom_id res chain seq x y z
N MET A 1 38.33 24.77 2.28
CA MET A 1 37.87 24.42 3.64
C MET A 1 36.85 25.46 4.07
N LEU A 2 35.57 25.20 3.83
CA LEU A 2 34.39 25.91 4.36
C LEU A 2 33.19 25.19 3.70
N GLY A 3 32.48 24.37 4.46
CA GLY A 3 31.35 23.62 3.93
C GLY A 3 30.98 22.45 4.83
N ASP A 4 30.23 22.73 5.89
CA ASP A 4 29.46 21.69 6.61
C ASP A 4 28.35 22.23 7.55
N GLN A 5 28.02 23.53 7.51
CA GLN A 5 27.02 24.09 8.44
C GLN A 5 25.58 24.20 7.90
N THR A 6 25.36 24.00 6.60
CA THR A 6 24.03 24.21 5.98
C THR A 6 23.05 23.05 6.18
N VAL A 7 23.53 21.82 6.41
CA VAL A 7 22.67 20.65 6.66
C VAL A 7 22.16 20.61 8.11
N LEU A 8 22.95 21.12 9.07
CA LEU A 8 22.53 21.24 10.48
C LEU A 8 21.42 22.27 10.69
N GLY A 9 21.35 23.32 9.86
CA GLY A 9 20.27 24.31 9.88
C GLY A 9 18.89 23.75 9.50
N PHE A 10 18.84 22.73 8.63
CA PHE A 10 17.59 22.05 8.23
C PHE A 10 16.96 21.25 9.40
N LEU A 11 17.77 20.66 10.27
CA LEU A 11 17.26 19.97 11.46
C LEU A 11 16.73 20.94 12.52
N SER A 12 17.10 22.23 12.49
CA SER A 12 16.60 23.21 13.46
C SER A 12 15.26 23.83 13.05
N SER A 13 15.01 24.04 11.75
CA SER A 13 13.80 24.74 11.29
C SER A 13 12.56 23.86 11.19
N VAL A 14 12.72 22.53 11.10
CA VAL A 14 11.61 21.56 11.15
C VAL A 14 11.08 21.37 12.58
N PHE A 15 11.82 21.81 13.61
CA PHE A 15 11.46 21.60 15.02
C PHE A 15 10.89 22.83 15.75
N THR A 16 10.59 23.92 15.05
CA THR A 16 10.02 25.12 15.70
C THR A 16 8.77 25.59 14.99
N THR A 17 7.66 24.92 15.24
CA THR A 17 6.32 25.51 15.45
C THR A 17 5.33 24.40 15.85
N SER A 18 5.21 24.12 17.15
CA SER A 18 3.92 23.78 17.78
C SER A 18 4.06 23.86 19.31
N PRO A 19 3.39 24.82 19.99
CA PRO A 19 3.39 24.90 21.44
C PRO A 19 2.33 23.91 21.99
N ALA A 20 2.69 22.63 22.09
CA ALA A 20 1.85 21.63 22.76
C ALA A 20 2.66 20.60 23.59
N PHE A 21 3.92 20.92 23.92
CA PHE A 21 4.75 20.11 24.81
C PHE A 21 4.93 20.83 26.15
N ARG A 22 3.87 20.83 26.98
CA ARG A 22 3.96 21.01 28.43
C ARG A 22 2.64 20.54 29.05
N GLU A 23 2.77 19.58 29.96
CA GLU A 23 1.73 19.06 30.88
C GLU A 23 0.60 18.19 30.29
N ALA A 24 0.81 16.87 30.33
CA ALA A 24 -0.27 15.95 30.66
C ALA A 24 0.25 14.90 31.66
N ARG A 25 0.02 15.21 32.94
CA ARG A 25 0.21 14.34 34.09
C ARG A 25 -0.57 13.04 33.93
N CYS A 26 0.00 11.97 34.49
CA CYS A 26 -0.67 10.74 34.89
C CYS A 26 -2.13 10.98 35.33
N ARG A 27 -3.08 10.44 34.56
CA ARG A 27 -4.35 9.98 35.09
C ARG A 27 -4.47 8.49 34.80
N VAL A 28 -4.21 7.72 35.84
CA VAL A 28 -4.67 6.34 35.95
C VAL A 28 -6.20 6.40 35.90
N TRP A 29 -6.81 5.84 34.86
CA TRP A 29 -8.20 5.42 34.94
C TRP A 29 -8.35 3.99 34.41
N ARG A 30 -8.97 3.20 35.29
CA ARG A 30 -9.28 1.79 35.13
C ARG A 30 -10.51 1.65 34.22
N GLY A 31 -10.52 0.61 33.39
CA GLY A 31 -11.77 0.08 32.86
C GLY A 31 -11.81 -0.13 31.35
N CYS A 32 -11.07 -1.12 30.85
CA CYS A 32 -11.59 -2.08 29.88
C CYS A 32 -10.59 -3.23 29.74
N THR A 33 -10.82 -4.30 30.48
CA THR A 33 -10.07 -5.55 30.35
C THR A 33 -10.49 -6.25 29.07
N TYR A 34 -9.82 -5.97 27.94
CA TYR A 34 -9.84 -6.90 26.81
C TYR A 34 -8.70 -7.90 27.00
N SER A 35 -9.08 -9.11 27.39
CA SER A 35 -8.22 -10.23 27.71
C SER A 35 -7.18 -10.51 26.62
N ARG A 36 -5.92 -10.60 27.05
CA ARG A 36 -4.69 -10.88 26.31
C ARG A 36 -4.58 -12.34 25.78
N ARG A 37 -5.69 -13.05 25.50
CA ARG A 37 -5.65 -14.51 25.23
C ARG A 37 -6.30 -15.05 23.95
N ASP A 38 -6.96 -14.24 23.11
CA ASP A 38 -7.72 -14.80 21.96
C ASP A 38 -7.24 -14.41 20.56
N ARG A 39 -5.97 -14.04 20.39
CA ARG A 39 -5.40 -13.90 19.05
C ARG A 39 -4.05 -14.56 18.97
N LEU A 40 -4.06 -15.80 18.45
CA LEU A 40 -3.05 -16.45 17.60
C LEU A 40 -3.44 -17.93 17.49
N ARG A 41 -4.35 -18.27 16.56
CA ARG A 41 -4.38 -19.64 16.03
C ARG A 41 -3.49 -19.70 14.78
N PRO A 42 -2.47 -20.57 14.73
CA PRO A 42 -1.64 -20.73 13.56
C PRO A 42 -2.46 -21.27 12.39
N LEU A 43 -2.29 -20.64 11.23
CA LEU A 43 -2.92 -21.00 9.96
C LEU A 43 -2.20 -22.23 9.34
N VAL A 44 -2.16 -23.38 10.05
CA VAL A 44 -1.73 -24.68 9.51
C VAL A 44 -2.34 -25.83 10.33
N LYS A 45 -3.30 -26.56 9.77
CA LYS A 45 -3.53 -28.00 10.07
C LYS A 45 -3.92 -28.75 8.79
N THR A 46 -2.96 -29.53 8.30
CA THR A 46 -3.09 -30.91 7.75
C THR A 46 -4.27 -31.26 6.85
N LEU A 47 -3.96 -31.47 5.56
CA LEU A 47 -4.66 -32.43 4.70
C LEU A 47 -3.59 -33.27 3.99
N ASP A 48 -3.28 -34.41 4.59
CA ASP A 48 -2.72 -35.57 3.89
C ASP A 48 -3.10 -36.82 4.68
N SER A 49 -4.06 -37.59 4.17
CA SER A 49 -4.14 -39.05 4.27
C SER A 49 -5.48 -39.58 3.73
N GLY A 50 -5.41 -40.37 2.66
CA GLY A 50 -6.17 -41.63 2.54
C GLY A 50 -7.52 -41.62 1.83
N GLY A 51 -7.50 -41.97 0.55
CA GLY A 51 -8.24 -43.09 -0.08
C GLY A 51 -9.71 -43.37 0.25
N GLY A 52 -10.52 -43.53 -0.81
CA GLY A 52 -11.62 -44.51 -0.81
C GLY A 52 -13.00 -44.02 -1.25
N ASN A 53 -13.22 -44.00 -2.57
CA ASN A 53 -14.35 -44.59 -3.31
C ASN A 53 -15.84 -44.26 -2.98
N ARG A 54 -16.58 -44.08 -4.09
CA ARG A 54 -18.02 -44.30 -4.37
C ARG A 54 -19.06 -43.20 -4.05
N ASN A 55 -19.62 -42.69 -5.17
CA ASN A 55 -21.04 -42.49 -5.51
C ASN A 55 -22.00 -41.87 -4.47
N ASN A 56 -22.54 -40.69 -4.78
CA ASN A 56 -23.92 -40.55 -5.24
C ASN A 56 -24.28 -39.06 -5.43
N ASP A 57 -24.84 -38.79 -6.60
CA ASP A 57 -25.89 -37.84 -6.94
C ASP A 57 -26.35 -36.85 -5.87
N THR A 58 -26.30 -35.56 -6.22
CA THR A 58 -27.43 -34.65 -6.02
C THR A 58 -27.31 -33.46 -6.96
N TYR A 59 -27.95 -33.59 -8.12
CA TYR A 59 -28.46 -32.47 -8.90
C TYR A 59 -29.55 -31.79 -8.06
N MET A 60 -29.48 -30.47 -7.88
CA MET A 60 -30.62 -29.67 -7.45
C MET A 60 -31.03 -28.80 -8.63
N ASP A 61 -32.11 -29.26 -9.26
CA ASP A 61 -32.91 -28.55 -10.26
C ASP A 61 -33.38 -27.21 -9.72
N VAL A 62 -33.30 -26.20 -10.57
CA VAL A 62 -33.92 -24.89 -10.38
C VAL A 62 -35.19 -24.90 -11.21
N ASP A 63 -36.28 -25.42 -10.65
CA ASP A 63 -37.62 -25.18 -11.18
C ASP A 63 -37.98 -23.70 -10.93
N LEU A 64 -38.19 -22.88 -11.96
CA LEU A 64 -39.37 -22.82 -12.83
C LEU A 64 -40.65 -22.57 -12.04
N PHE A 65 -40.92 -21.30 -11.70
CA PHE A 65 -42.26 -20.86 -11.31
C PHE A 65 -42.43 -19.36 -11.53
N LEU A 66 -42.93 -18.96 -12.70
CA LEU A 66 -43.79 -17.78 -12.88
C LEU A 66 -44.60 -17.96 -14.17
N SER A 67 -45.82 -18.50 -14.04
CA SER A 67 -46.85 -18.46 -15.08
C SER A 67 -47.81 -17.28 -14.83
N ARG A 68 -48.02 -16.51 -15.91
CA ARG A 68 -49.28 -15.90 -16.41
C ARG A 68 -50.56 -16.54 -15.85
N GLU A 69 -51.72 -15.89 -15.71
CA GLU A 69 -52.37 -14.67 -16.21
C GLU A 69 -53.45 -14.28 -15.17
N GLU A 70 -53.89 -13.02 -15.09
CA GLU A 70 -55.24 -12.51 -15.47
C GLU A 70 -55.51 -11.31 -14.50
N VAL A 71 -56.20 -10.21 -14.78
CA VAL A 71 -57.14 -9.85 -15.84
C VAL A 71 -57.32 -8.32 -15.84
N THR A 72 -57.36 -7.76 -17.04
CA THR A 72 -58.06 -6.56 -17.55
C THR A 72 -58.86 -5.63 -16.62
N GLY A 73 -58.71 -4.33 -16.88
CA GLY A 73 -59.55 -3.24 -16.38
C GLY A 73 -58.81 -2.43 -15.32
N ILE A 74 -58.12 -1.33 -15.67
CA ILE A 74 -58.72 0.00 -15.78
C ILE A 74 -57.84 0.82 -16.74
N GLU A 75 -58.27 0.93 -17.99
CA GLU A 75 -57.64 1.73 -19.04
C GLU A 75 -58.33 3.09 -19.24
N LYS A 76 -59.02 3.61 -18.20
CA LYS A 76 -59.86 4.82 -18.32
C LYS A 76 -59.62 5.94 -17.29
N GLU A 77 -58.54 5.88 -16.50
CA GLU A 77 -58.15 7.00 -15.61
C GLU A 77 -56.78 7.61 -15.94
N LYS A 78 -56.18 7.22 -17.08
CA LYS A 78 -54.89 7.74 -17.57
C LYS A 78 -55.01 9.03 -18.40
N LYS A 79 -56.05 9.85 -18.22
CA LYS A 79 -56.21 11.08 -19.02
C LYS A 79 -56.69 12.33 -18.28
N VAL A 80 -56.77 12.31 -16.95
CA VAL A 80 -57.18 13.48 -16.14
C VAL A 80 -56.24 13.76 -14.96
N ALA A 81 -55.20 12.95 -14.73
CA ALA A 81 -54.20 13.18 -13.68
C ALA A 81 -52.81 13.56 -14.23
N GLU A 82 -52.76 14.13 -15.44
CA GLU A 82 -51.52 14.41 -16.19
C GLU A 82 -51.25 15.92 -16.36
N GLU A 83 -52.05 16.81 -15.76
CA GLU A 83 -51.87 18.26 -15.88
C GLU A 83 -51.59 19.01 -14.56
N ASP A 84 -51.37 18.31 -13.44
CA ASP A 84 -51.12 18.98 -12.14
C ASP A 84 -49.91 18.44 -11.36
N LYS A 85 -48.89 17.94 -12.08
CA LYS A 85 -47.60 17.47 -11.51
C LYS A 85 -46.36 18.10 -12.15
N GLN A 86 -46.47 19.32 -12.66
CA GLN A 86 -45.30 20.13 -12.99
C GLN A 86 -44.98 21.07 -11.81
N GLY A 87 -44.16 20.61 -10.88
CA GLY A 87 -43.69 21.47 -9.78
C GLY A 87 -43.20 20.79 -8.50
N ILE A 88 -42.99 19.47 -8.48
CA ILE A 88 -42.28 18.81 -7.38
C ILE A 88 -40.95 18.33 -7.94
N GLU A 89 -39.91 19.16 -7.82
CA GLU A 89 -38.53 18.71 -7.97
C GLU A 89 -38.35 17.48 -7.08
N SER A 90 -37.99 16.35 -7.70
CA SER A 90 -37.61 15.18 -6.94
C SER A 90 -36.37 15.56 -6.12
N PHE A 91 -36.55 15.79 -4.83
CA PHE A 91 -35.46 15.73 -3.88
C PHE A 91 -34.91 14.31 -3.99
N LYS A 92 -33.86 14.13 -4.80
CA LYS A 92 -33.01 12.94 -4.70
C LYS A 92 -32.52 12.95 -3.27
N GLU A 93 -32.95 11.95 -2.50
CA GLU A 93 -32.37 11.72 -1.18
C GLU A 93 -30.84 11.79 -1.33
N PRO A 94 -30.15 12.57 -0.49
CA PRO A 94 -28.71 12.62 -0.54
C PRO A 94 -28.19 11.18 -0.45
N PRO A 95 -27.22 10.80 -1.29
CA PRO A 95 -26.69 9.43 -1.26
C PRO A 95 -26.29 9.11 0.18
N ALA A 96 -26.71 7.93 0.65
CA ALA A 96 -26.38 7.47 2.00
C ALA A 96 -24.88 7.72 2.25
N PRO A 97 -24.50 8.23 3.45
CA PRO A 97 -23.12 8.60 3.72
C PRO A 97 -22.21 7.42 3.40
N SER A 98 -21.21 7.66 2.55
CA SER A 98 -20.24 6.62 2.18
C SER A 98 -19.57 6.10 3.44
N LYS A 99 -19.48 4.77 3.55
CA LYS A 99 -18.79 4.12 4.67
C LYS A 99 -17.36 4.69 4.76
N PRO A 100 -16.85 4.98 5.97
CA PRO A 100 -15.48 5.46 6.11
C PRO A 100 -14.51 4.46 5.49
N GLU A 101 -13.58 4.96 4.69
CA GLU A 101 -12.59 4.14 4.00
C GLU A 101 -11.35 3.95 4.87
N ARG A 102 -10.81 2.73 4.92
CA ARG A 102 -9.49 2.46 5.51
C ARG A 102 -8.58 1.92 4.42
N ILE A 103 -7.32 2.35 4.41
CA ILE A 103 -6.35 1.97 3.38
C ILE A 103 -5.47 0.84 3.90
N GLN A 104 -5.53 -0.31 3.24
CA GLN A 104 -4.60 -1.41 3.39
C GLN A 104 -3.47 -1.23 2.37
N VAL A 105 -2.31 -0.80 2.84
CA VAL A 105 -1.11 -0.71 1.98
C VAL A 105 -0.51 -2.10 1.83
N ILE A 106 -0.20 -2.46 0.60
CA ILE A 106 0.36 -3.74 0.20
C ILE A 106 1.70 -3.48 -0.47
N THR A 107 2.75 -4.20 -0.06
CA THR A 107 4.09 -3.98 -0.59
C THR A 107 4.76 -5.30 -1.00
N ASP A 108 5.58 -5.28 -2.04
CA ASP A 108 6.70 -6.22 -2.13
C ASP A 108 7.85 -5.76 -1.23
N ILE A 109 8.91 -6.56 -1.12
CA ILE A 109 10.04 -6.33 -0.23
C ILE A 109 11.32 -6.05 -1.00
N ASP A 110 11.72 -7.00 -1.85
CA ASP A 110 12.97 -6.86 -2.57
C ASP A 110 12.74 -5.90 -3.75
N ASP A 111 13.70 -5.01 -4.00
CA ASP A 111 13.65 -3.90 -4.96
C ASP A 111 12.51 -2.86 -4.79
N THR A 112 11.61 -3.11 -3.83
CA THR A 112 10.56 -2.18 -3.41
C THR A 112 10.90 -1.52 -2.08
N VAL A 113 11.18 -2.30 -1.02
CA VAL A 113 11.50 -1.77 0.33
C VAL A 113 13.00 -1.76 0.58
N LYS A 114 13.72 -2.77 0.08
CA LYS A 114 15.17 -2.86 0.15
C LYS A 114 15.76 -3.26 -1.18
N SER A 115 16.96 -2.77 -1.47
CA SER A 115 17.67 -3.13 -2.69
C SER A 115 18.21 -4.55 -2.64
N SER A 116 18.04 -5.28 -3.74
CA SER A 116 18.66 -6.58 -3.98
C SER A 116 20.16 -6.47 -4.32
N GLY A 117 20.62 -5.29 -4.74
CA GLY A 117 21.97 -5.02 -5.23
C GLY A 117 22.32 -5.74 -6.54
N GLY A 118 21.32 -6.23 -7.28
CA GLY A 118 21.50 -6.83 -8.61
C GLY A 118 22.36 -8.09 -8.61
N LEU A 119 22.43 -8.80 -7.47
CA LEU A 119 23.28 -9.97 -7.30
C LEU A 119 22.87 -11.08 -8.27
N ARG A 120 23.82 -11.57 -9.08
CA ARG A 120 23.62 -12.70 -9.98
C ARG A 120 24.35 -13.94 -9.48
N VAL A 121 23.66 -15.08 -9.44
CA VAL A 121 24.23 -16.40 -9.18
C VAL A 121 23.87 -17.29 -10.36
N ALA A 122 24.87 -17.92 -10.99
CA ALA A 122 24.69 -18.73 -12.21
C ALA A 122 23.88 -18.01 -13.32
N GLY A 123 24.14 -16.70 -13.50
CA GLY A 123 23.47 -15.87 -14.51
C GLY A 123 22.08 -15.34 -14.13
N GLN A 124 21.48 -15.82 -13.03
CA GLN A 124 20.15 -15.43 -12.58
C GLN A 124 20.20 -14.45 -11.42
N TYR A 125 19.28 -13.49 -11.40
CA TYR A 125 19.13 -12.53 -10.32
C TYR A 125 18.61 -13.18 -9.03
N LEU A 126 19.30 -12.93 -7.91
CA LEU A 126 18.95 -13.44 -6.60
C LEU A 126 18.22 -12.37 -5.79
N GLY A 127 16.90 -12.31 -5.99
CA GLY A 127 16.00 -11.46 -5.22
C GLY A 127 15.71 -10.09 -5.84
N GLY A 128 16.17 -9.79 -7.06
CA GLY A 128 15.88 -8.54 -7.73
C GLY A 128 17.00 -8.10 -8.68
N ILE A 129 16.75 -7.06 -9.46
CA ILE A 129 17.67 -6.52 -10.46
C ILE A 129 18.37 -5.23 -10.03
N ASP A 130 17.82 -4.51 -9.05
CA ASP A 130 18.26 -3.16 -8.68
C ASP A 130 19.73 -3.15 -8.26
N SER A 131 20.57 -2.42 -9.00
CA SER A 131 21.97 -2.19 -8.63
C SER A 131 22.23 -0.74 -8.21
N GLN A 132 21.21 0.11 -8.12
CA GLN A 132 21.37 1.54 -7.83
C GLN A 132 21.77 1.79 -6.36
N TYR A 133 21.37 0.89 -5.46
CA TYR A 133 21.71 0.91 -4.03
C TYR A 133 22.48 -0.36 -3.63
N LYS A 134 23.16 -0.32 -2.48
CA LYS A 134 23.86 -1.51 -1.99
C LYS A 134 22.83 -2.54 -1.54
N ARG A 135 23.16 -3.82 -1.75
CA ARG A 135 22.32 -4.94 -1.32
C ARG A 135 21.99 -4.82 0.16
N GLY A 136 20.69 -4.83 0.48
CA GLY A 136 20.18 -4.77 1.85
C GLY A 136 19.88 -3.35 2.35
N ASP A 137 20.31 -2.31 1.65
CA ASP A 137 19.89 -0.94 1.98
C ASP A 137 18.39 -0.80 1.77
N CYS A 138 17.72 -0.15 2.72
CA CYS A 138 16.32 0.25 2.54
C CYS A 138 16.27 1.58 1.81
N TYR A 139 15.31 1.72 0.89
CA TYR A 139 15.17 2.95 0.13
C TYR A 139 14.78 4.13 1.04
N PRO A 140 15.38 5.32 0.85
CA PRO A 140 15.12 6.47 1.71
C PRO A 140 13.64 6.85 1.77
N GLY A 141 13.07 6.96 2.97
CA GLY A 141 11.68 7.40 3.17
C GLY A 141 10.61 6.32 2.97
N VAL A 142 10.96 5.09 2.58
CA VAL A 142 9.97 4.02 2.28
C VAL A 142 9.00 3.74 3.42
N PHE A 143 9.50 3.66 4.65
CA PHE A 143 8.68 3.35 5.82
C PHE A 143 7.71 4.50 6.14
N GLN A 144 8.18 5.75 6.02
CA GLN A 144 7.33 6.92 6.24
C GLN A 144 6.26 7.01 5.16
N PHE A 145 6.61 6.82 3.89
CA PHE A 145 5.64 6.83 2.79
C PHE A 145 4.52 5.80 3.01
N ALA A 146 4.88 4.58 3.37
CA ALA A 146 3.94 3.52 3.69
C ALA A 146 2.99 3.89 4.84
N LEU A 147 3.52 4.49 5.92
CA LEU A 147 2.73 4.95 7.05
C LEU A 147 1.77 6.07 6.65
N GLU A 148 2.26 7.08 5.91
CA GLU A 148 1.41 8.20 5.47
C GLU A 148 0.23 7.74 4.61
N MET A 149 0.45 6.77 3.72
CA MET A 149 -0.64 6.15 2.95
C MET A 149 -1.63 5.40 3.84
N ALA A 150 -1.12 4.60 4.79
CA ALA A 150 -1.97 3.80 5.69
C ALA A 150 -2.83 4.67 6.63
N THR A 151 -2.32 5.86 7.01
CA THR A 151 -3.03 6.83 7.85
C THR A 151 -3.92 7.80 7.08
N SER A 152 -3.93 7.76 5.75
CA SER A 152 -4.64 8.76 4.97
C SER A 152 -6.16 8.66 5.17
N GLY A 153 -6.77 9.83 5.43
CA GLY A 153 -8.19 9.96 5.72
C GLY A 153 -8.61 9.45 7.09
N LEU A 154 -7.67 8.98 7.92
CA LEU A 154 -7.98 8.54 9.28
C LEU A 154 -7.94 9.71 10.28
N PRO A 155 -8.84 9.74 11.27
CA PRO A 155 -8.68 10.53 12.47
C PRO A 155 -7.38 10.17 13.22
N GLU A 156 -6.85 11.11 14.01
CA GLU A 156 -5.56 10.94 14.70
C GLU A 156 -5.54 9.79 15.73
N ASP A 157 -6.69 9.43 16.28
CA ASP A 157 -6.88 8.38 17.29
C ASP A 157 -7.22 7.00 16.70
N VAL A 158 -7.37 6.91 15.38
CA VAL A 158 -7.68 5.64 14.69
C VAL A 158 -6.38 5.01 14.20
N GLU A 159 -6.08 3.83 14.72
CA GLU A 159 -4.93 3.06 14.24
C GLU A 159 -5.05 2.76 12.73
N PRO A 160 -3.98 2.93 11.95
CA PRO A 160 -3.95 2.49 10.55
C PRO A 160 -3.96 0.96 10.43
N LEU A 161 -4.42 0.45 9.28
CA LEU A 161 -4.29 -0.98 8.99
C LEU A 161 -2.79 -1.36 8.91
N PRO A 162 -2.39 -2.54 9.42
CA PRO A 162 -1.00 -2.97 9.34
C PRO A 162 -0.60 -3.19 7.88
N MET A 163 0.68 -3.06 7.53
CA MET A 163 1.17 -3.37 6.18
C MET A 163 0.90 -4.83 5.81
N ALA A 164 0.48 -5.06 4.56
CA ALA A 164 0.44 -6.40 3.98
C ALA A 164 1.63 -6.60 3.03
N VAL A 165 2.20 -7.81 3.01
CA VAL A 165 3.36 -8.13 2.18
C VAL A 165 3.00 -9.22 1.17
N LEU A 166 3.24 -8.95 -0.11
CA LEU A 166 3.15 -9.92 -1.20
C LEU A 166 4.54 -10.21 -1.74
N THR A 167 5.17 -11.27 -1.24
CA THR A 167 6.55 -11.59 -1.61
C THR A 167 6.63 -12.84 -2.47
N ALA A 168 7.47 -12.79 -3.51
CA ALA A 168 7.81 -13.97 -4.31
C ALA A 168 8.76 -14.94 -3.59
N ARG A 169 9.24 -14.60 -2.38
CA ARG A 169 10.11 -15.48 -1.59
C ARG A 169 9.42 -16.82 -1.34
N ALA A 170 10.19 -17.88 -1.57
CA ALA A 170 9.74 -19.24 -1.44
C ALA A 170 9.25 -19.54 -0.02
N ARG A 171 7.99 -19.96 0.10
CA ARG A 171 7.40 -20.41 1.36
C ARG A 171 8.18 -21.55 2.00
N GLU A 172 8.78 -22.41 1.20
CA GLU A 172 9.56 -23.58 1.61
C GLU A 172 10.91 -23.18 2.24
N LEU A 173 11.37 -21.95 1.99
CA LEU A 173 12.56 -21.37 2.63
C LEU A 173 12.19 -20.40 3.76
N LYS A 174 10.94 -20.46 4.27
CA LYS A 174 10.48 -19.60 5.38
C LYS A 174 11.42 -19.60 6.57
N PHE A 175 12.00 -20.74 6.94
CA PHE A 175 12.93 -20.81 8.07
C PHE A 175 14.16 -19.88 7.92
N ALA A 176 14.54 -19.53 6.69
CA ALA A 176 15.66 -18.62 6.41
C ALA A 176 15.21 -17.24 5.89
N LEU A 177 13.98 -17.13 5.37
CA LEU A 177 13.47 -15.96 4.64
C LEU A 177 12.26 -15.30 5.30
N ALA A 178 11.81 -15.81 6.45
CA ALA A 178 10.65 -15.29 7.15
C ALA A 178 10.89 -13.86 7.63
N LEU A 179 9.91 -13.01 7.36
CA LEU A 179 9.77 -11.69 7.98
C LEU A 179 9.19 -11.85 9.39
N GLU A 180 9.95 -12.47 10.29
CA GLU A 180 9.58 -12.52 11.70
C GLU A 180 9.70 -11.14 12.35
N GLU A 181 9.12 -10.96 13.54
CA GLU A 181 9.08 -9.65 14.20
C GLU A 181 10.45 -9.01 14.42
N HIS A 182 11.47 -9.83 14.66
CA HIS A 182 12.83 -9.36 14.88
C HIS A 182 13.58 -9.03 13.57
N HIS A 183 12.99 -9.33 12.41
CA HIS A 183 13.60 -9.03 11.11
C HIS A 183 13.80 -7.51 10.97
N PRO A 184 14.95 -7.04 10.45
CA PRO A 184 15.27 -5.60 10.39
C PRO A 184 14.19 -4.74 9.73
N ILE A 185 13.53 -5.25 8.68
CA ILE A 185 12.42 -4.56 8.01
C ILE A 185 11.20 -4.41 8.93
N CYS A 186 10.81 -5.46 9.64
CA CYS A 186 9.67 -5.42 10.58
C CYS A 186 9.94 -4.40 11.68
N ARG A 187 11.16 -4.37 12.23
CA ARG A 187 11.57 -3.36 13.23
C ARG A 187 11.51 -1.94 12.67
N LYS A 188 11.95 -1.71 11.44
CA LYS A 188 11.91 -0.37 10.82
C LYS A 188 10.48 0.13 10.59
N TYR A 189 9.56 -0.74 10.16
CA TYR A 189 8.13 -0.40 10.10
C TYR A 189 7.57 -0.05 11.48
N ARG A 190 7.84 -0.90 12.49
CA ARG A 190 7.39 -0.68 13.87
C ARG A 190 7.91 0.64 14.43
N TYR A 191 9.22 0.91 14.31
CA TYR A 191 9.79 2.17 14.77
C TYR A 191 9.21 3.40 14.05
N CYS A 192 8.92 3.28 12.75
CA CYS A 192 8.25 4.35 12.02
C CYS A 192 6.83 4.63 12.56
N GLY A 193 6.07 3.58 12.91
CA GLY A 193 4.77 3.70 13.57
C GLY A 193 4.87 4.36 14.95
N MET A 194 5.79 3.88 15.79
CA MET A 194 6.05 4.42 17.14
C MET A 194 6.42 5.91 17.12
N GLU A 195 7.25 6.36 16.16
CA GLU A 195 7.59 7.79 15.99
C GLU A 195 6.35 8.67 15.74
N ARG A 196 5.23 8.08 15.33
CA ARG A 196 3.93 8.73 15.06
C ARG A 196 2.86 8.38 16.09
N GLY A 197 3.19 7.65 17.15
CA GLY A 197 2.25 7.24 18.20
C GLY A 197 1.45 5.97 17.91
N PHE A 198 1.85 5.18 16.91
CA PHE A 198 1.22 3.90 16.56
C PHE A 198 2.12 2.73 16.99
N ASP A 199 2.07 2.38 18.27
CA ASP A 199 3.00 1.42 18.89
C ASP A 199 2.88 -0.01 18.31
N ASP A 200 1.66 -0.40 17.92
CA ASP A 200 1.36 -1.73 17.37
C ASP A 200 1.34 -1.76 15.82
N TRP A 201 1.62 -0.64 15.16
CA TRP A 201 1.64 -0.61 13.69
C TRP A 201 2.93 -1.19 13.10
N GLY A 202 2.80 -1.93 12.01
CA GLY A 202 3.93 -2.48 11.28
C GLY A 202 3.51 -3.50 10.23
N ILE A 203 4.35 -4.52 9.98
CA ILE A 203 3.99 -5.64 9.09
C ILE A 203 2.99 -6.55 9.78
N GLY A 204 1.85 -6.76 9.13
CA GLY A 204 0.85 -7.75 9.50
C GLY A 204 0.93 -8.98 8.59
N PRO A 205 -0.04 -9.20 7.68
CA PRO A 205 -0.08 -10.42 6.88
C PRO A 205 1.05 -10.48 5.86
N VAL A 206 1.79 -11.58 5.85
CA VAL A 206 2.84 -11.88 4.86
C VAL A 206 2.45 -13.08 4.01
N LEU A 207 2.18 -12.84 2.73
CA LEU A 207 1.77 -13.86 1.78
C LEU A 207 2.93 -14.21 0.83
N TYR A 208 3.51 -15.38 1.08
CA TYR A 208 4.67 -15.91 0.38
C TYR A 208 4.31 -16.58 -0.96
N GLY A 209 5.28 -16.62 -1.88
CA GLY A 209 5.26 -17.42 -3.10
C GLY A 209 5.66 -18.89 -2.84
N SER A 210 5.98 -19.63 -3.90
CA SER A 210 6.54 -21.00 -3.82
C SER A 210 7.93 -21.09 -4.47
N VAL A 211 8.73 -22.12 -4.12
CA VAL A 211 10.05 -22.39 -4.74
C VAL A 211 9.95 -22.48 -6.26
N LYS A 212 8.92 -23.16 -6.79
CA LYS A 212 8.72 -23.27 -8.24
C LYS A 212 8.59 -21.90 -8.88
N GLU A 213 7.92 -20.95 -8.23
CA GLU A 213 7.72 -19.58 -8.74
C GLU A 213 8.94 -18.67 -8.50
N TRP A 214 9.76 -19.00 -7.49
CA TRP A 214 11.05 -18.35 -7.28
C TRP A 214 12.04 -18.67 -8.41
N VAL A 215 11.99 -19.90 -8.93
CA VAL A 215 12.79 -20.37 -10.09
C VAL A 215 12.16 -19.99 -11.43
N PHE A 216 10.82 -20.06 -11.57
CA PHE A 216 10.10 -19.69 -12.79
C PHE A 216 9.49 -18.29 -12.70
N GLN A 217 10.28 -17.29 -13.14
CA GLN A 217 9.94 -15.87 -13.04
C GLN A 217 8.62 -15.48 -13.73
N SER A 218 8.21 -16.15 -14.80
CA SER A 218 7.03 -15.80 -15.62
C SER A 218 5.67 -15.90 -14.91
N LYS A 219 5.60 -16.56 -13.75
CA LYS A 219 4.34 -16.71 -12.97
C LYS A 219 4.26 -15.82 -11.73
N LYS A 220 5.31 -15.07 -11.40
CA LYS A 220 5.38 -14.26 -10.17
C LYS A 220 4.22 -13.27 -10.05
N GLY A 221 3.89 -12.55 -11.12
CA GLY A 221 2.81 -11.55 -11.08
C GLY A 221 1.43 -12.17 -10.82
N VAL A 222 1.11 -13.29 -11.46
CA VAL A 222 -0.15 -14.04 -11.22
C VAL A 222 -0.22 -14.56 -9.78
N ARG A 223 0.92 -14.97 -9.20
CA ARG A 223 0.98 -15.42 -7.81
C ARG A 223 0.71 -14.29 -6.83
N LYS A 224 1.35 -13.13 -7.02
CA LYS A 224 1.09 -11.93 -6.19
C LYS A 224 -0.38 -11.52 -6.28
N PHE A 225 -0.97 -11.56 -7.47
CA PHE A 225 -2.40 -11.34 -7.65
C PHE A 225 -3.27 -12.37 -6.89
N ARG A 226 -2.96 -13.68 -6.94
CA ARG A 226 -3.69 -14.69 -6.17
C ARG A 226 -3.56 -14.47 -4.66
N ASN A 227 -2.37 -14.08 -4.19
CA ASN A 227 -2.17 -13.73 -2.78
C ASN A 227 -2.99 -12.50 -2.39
N PHE A 228 -3.03 -11.48 -3.26
CA PHE A 228 -3.94 -10.35 -3.07
C PHE A 228 -5.40 -10.80 -2.94
N GLN A 229 -5.88 -11.73 -3.77
CA GLN A 229 -7.25 -12.25 -3.65
C GLN A 229 -7.52 -12.91 -2.29
N LEU A 230 -6.54 -13.63 -1.72
CA LEU A 230 -6.67 -14.22 -0.39
C LEU A 230 -6.82 -13.14 0.69
N LEU A 231 -5.97 -12.10 0.64
CA LEU A 231 -6.04 -10.96 1.55
C LEU A 231 -7.38 -10.21 1.39
N HIS A 232 -7.78 -9.93 0.15
CA HIS A 232 -9.02 -9.25 -0.17
C HIS A 232 -10.22 -10.00 0.38
N ASN A 233 -10.31 -11.31 0.14
CA ASN A 233 -11.42 -12.14 0.63
C ASN A 233 -11.43 -12.21 2.16
N TYR A 234 -10.26 -12.32 2.80
CA TYR A 234 -10.15 -12.27 4.25
C TYR A 234 -10.68 -10.93 4.79
N ASN A 235 -10.27 -9.80 4.21
CA ASN A 235 -10.76 -8.49 4.63
C ASN A 235 -12.27 -8.37 4.38
N ALA A 236 -12.77 -8.77 3.21
CA ALA A 236 -14.20 -8.72 2.89
C ALA A 236 -15.04 -9.53 3.89
N SER A 237 -14.59 -10.72 4.30
CA SER A 237 -15.28 -11.54 5.31
C SER A 237 -15.17 -10.98 6.73
N ASN A 238 -14.15 -10.17 7.04
CA ASN A 238 -13.92 -9.59 8.36
C ASN A 238 -14.32 -8.11 8.48
N CYS A 239 -14.72 -7.46 7.38
CA CYS A 239 -15.18 -6.06 7.32
C CYS A 239 -16.48 -5.78 8.12
N GLY A 240 -17.04 -6.77 8.83
CA GLY A 240 -18.19 -6.64 9.72
C GLY A 240 -17.85 -6.62 11.23
N VAL A 241 -16.60 -6.91 11.62
CA VAL A 241 -16.23 -6.97 13.05
C VAL A 241 -15.71 -5.60 13.51
N GLY A 242 -16.64 -4.64 13.68
CA GLY A 242 -16.44 -3.50 14.58
C GLY A 242 -16.71 -2.09 14.06
N MET A 243 -16.64 -1.79 12.76
CA MET A 243 -16.74 -0.37 12.30
C MET A 243 -17.49 -0.11 10.99
N GLY A 244 -17.96 -1.13 10.25
CA GLY A 244 -18.69 -0.90 8.99
C GLY A 244 -17.89 -0.13 7.92
N CYS A 245 -16.56 -0.14 7.98
CA CYS A 245 -15.67 0.57 7.06
C CYS A 245 -15.39 -0.23 5.78
N GLN A 246 -15.21 0.45 4.65
CA GLN A 246 -14.75 -0.19 3.41
C GLN A 246 -13.22 -0.20 3.38
N THR A 247 -12.62 -1.37 3.13
CA THR A 247 -11.16 -1.44 2.90
C THR A 247 -10.85 -1.07 1.45
N LYS A 248 -9.98 -0.09 1.24
CA LYS A 248 -9.35 0.23 -0.04
C LYS A 248 -7.89 -0.20 -0.02
N TYR A 249 -7.29 -0.40 -1.18
CA TYR A 249 -5.94 -0.93 -1.32
C TYR A 249 -5.05 -0.01 -2.12
N ILE A 250 -3.79 0.08 -1.68
CA ILE A 250 -2.70 0.63 -2.49
C ILE A 250 -1.65 -0.47 -2.62
N TYR A 251 -1.21 -0.74 -3.84
CA TYR A 251 -0.12 -1.68 -4.09
C TYR A 251 1.17 -0.93 -4.43
N VAL A 252 2.26 -1.27 -3.73
CA VAL A 252 3.60 -0.76 -3.98
C VAL A 252 4.48 -1.93 -4.41
N GLY A 253 5.09 -1.82 -5.58
CA GLY A 253 6.01 -2.81 -6.12
C GLY A 253 7.15 -2.14 -6.88
N ASP A 254 7.85 -2.90 -7.72
CA ASP A 254 8.96 -2.42 -8.54
C ASP A 254 8.79 -2.76 -10.03
N THR A 255 9.68 -2.27 -10.88
CA THR A 255 9.69 -2.54 -12.33
C THR A 255 10.58 -3.72 -12.73
N GLY A 256 11.38 -4.25 -11.81
CA GLY A 256 12.35 -5.32 -12.07
C GLY A 256 11.76 -6.72 -12.00
N GLU A 257 10.67 -6.90 -11.25
CA GLU A 257 9.86 -8.11 -11.24
C GLU A 257 8.50 -7.93 -11.96
N LEU A 258 7.60 -8.89 -11.83
CA LEU A 258 6.29 -8.88 -12.48
C LEU A 258 5.22 -8.11 -11.68
N ASP A 259 5.61 -7.03 -11.04
CA ASP A 259 4.77 -6.26 -10.12
C ASP A 259 3.82 -5.33 -10.87
N LEU A 260 4.27 -4.76 -11.99
CA LEU A 260 3.37 -4.10 -12.95
C LEU A 260 2.28 -5.05 -13.43
N HIS A 261 2.63 -6.32 -13.71
CA HIS A 261 1.65 -7.31 -14.14
C HIS A 261 0.67 -7.66 -13.00
N ALA A 262 1.16 -7.88 -11.78
CA ALA A 262 0.32 -8.11 -10.61
C ALA A 262 -0.65 -6.94 -10.35
N GLY A 263 -0.13 -5.70 -10.34
CA GLY A 263 -0.91 -4.48 -10.17
C GLY A 263 -1.98 -4.34 -11.25
N LYS A 264 -1.65 -4.56 -12.53
CA LYS A 264 -2.62 -4.55 -13.63
C LYS A 264 -3.74 -5.57 -13.42
N LEU A 265 -3.44 -6.80 -12.98
CA LEU A 265 -4.46 -7.80 -12.67
C LEU A 265 -5.36 -7.37 -11.50
N MET A 266 -4.79 -6.77 -10.46
CA MET A 266 -5.56 -6.20 -9.34
C MET A 266 -6.51 -5.12 -9.83
N LEU A 267 -6.03 -4.16 -10.61
CA LEU A 267 -6.83 -3.06 -11.18
C LEU A 267 -7.91 -3.56 -12.15
N GLN A 268 -7.60 -4.58 -12.96
CA GLN A 268 -8.58 -5.17 -13.87
C GLN A 268 -9.72 -5.84 -13.12
N LYS A 269 -9.45 -6.54 -12.02
CA LYS A 269 -10.46 -7.32 -11.30
C LYS A 269 -11.18 -6.53 -10.20
N TYR A 270 -10.49 -5.63 -9.51
CA TYR A 270 -10.96 -4.90 -8.33
C TYR A 270 -10.75 -3.38 -8.45
N PRO A 271 -11.21 -2.73 -9.54
CA PRO A 271 -10.95 -1.30 -9.76
C PRO A 271 -11.60 -0.41 -8.69
N SER A 272 -12.75 -0.80 -8.13
CA SER A 272 -13.46 -0.03 -7.11
C SER A 272 -12.79 -0.08 -5.74
N GLU A 273 -12.00 -1.12 -5.46
CA GLU A 273 -11.32 -1.32 -4.18
C GLU A 273 -9.88 -0.78 -4.19
N MET A 274 -9.31 -0.51 -5.37
CA MET A 274 -7.93 -0.04 -5.53
C MET A 274 -7.88 1.49 -5.62
N LYS A 275 -7.00 2.13 -4.83
CA LYS A 275 -6.76 3.58 -4.91
C LYS A 275 -5.63 3.94 -5.87
N ALA A 276 -4.56 3.13 -5.90
CA ALA A 276 -3.41 3.35 -6.75
C ALA A 276 -2.50 2.11 -6.80
N VAL A 277 -1.66 2.06 -7.84
CA VAL A 277 -0.48 1.20 -7.91
C VAL A 277 0.74 2.11 -8.04
N PHE A 278 1.72 1.95 -7.16
CA PHE A 278 3.00 2.64 -7.20
C PHE A 278 4.11 1.65 -7.58
N LEU A 279 4.94 2.00 -8.56
CA LEU A 279 6.03 1.14 -9.04
C LEU A 279 7.37 1.86 -8.96
N HIS A 280 8.24 1.33 -8.11
CA HIS A 280 9.60 1.78 -7.97
C HIS A 280 10.40 1.39 -9.22
N VAL A 281 10.88 2.40 -9.94
CA VAL A 281 11.67 2.21 -11.16
C VAL A 281 13.08 1.78 -10.76
N VAL A 282 13.31 0.48 -10.87
CA VAL A 282 14.60 -0.16 -10.62
C VAL A 282 15.21 -0.66 -11.92
N TYR A 283 16.53 -0.61 -11.98
CA TYR A 283 17.29 -1.12 -13.12
C TYR A 283 18.69 -1.56 -12.70
N ASN A 284 19.29 -2.43 -13.51
CA ASN A 284 20.71 -2.67 -13.47
C ASN A 284 21.42 -1.58 -14.28
N GLU A 285 22.57 -1.09 -13.84
CA GLU A 285 23.35 -0.08 -14.60
C GLU A 285 23.74 -0.53 -16.02
N ARG A 286 23.71 -1.84 -16.27
CA ARG A 286 23.94 -2.44 -17.60
C ARG A 286 22.69 -2.50 -18.48
N ASP A 287 21.53 -2.18 -17.93
CA ASP A 287 20.26 -2.21 -18.65
C ASP A 287 20.11 -0.98 -19.56
N ASP A 288 19.30 -1.14 -20.62
CA ASP A 288 19.04 -0.10 -21.61
C ASP A 288 18.54 1.20 -20.94
N PRO A 289 19.14 2.38 -21.20
CA PRO A 289 18.66 3.66 -20.70
C PRO A 289 17.17 3.93 -20.97
N ALA A 290 16.58 3.34 -22.01
CA ALA A 290 15.15 3.43 -22.30
C ALA A 290 14.27 2.85 -21.18
N LEU A 291 14.78 1.89 -20.40
CA LEU A 291 14.09 1.31 -19.23
C LEU A 291 13.96 2.30 -18.06
N LYS A 292 14.47 3.52 -18.18
CA LYS A 292 14.35 4.57 -17.15
C LYS A 292 13.10 5.43 -17.31
N ASN A 293 12.48 5.41 -18.49
CA ASN A 293 11.40 6.33 -18.84
C ASN A 293 10.05 5.60 -18.81
N TYR A 294 9.55 5.38 -17.60
CA TYR A 294 8.17 4.95 -17.41
C TYR A 294 7.24 6.17 -17.28
N GLU A 295 6.16 6.14 -18.05
CA GLU A 295 5.11 7.14 -17.97
C GLU A 295 3.98 6.66 -17.06
N ASP A 296 3.48 7.57 -16.23
CA ASP A 296 2.29 7.30 -15.43
C ASP A 296 1.11 6.97 -16.35
N THR A 297 0.29 6.02 -15.91
CA THR A 297 -0.85 5.56 -16.69
C THR A 297 -2.04 5.32 -15.79
N HIS A 298 -3.17 4.91 -16.38
CA HIS A 298 -4.38 4.56 -15.66
C HIS A 298 -4.91 3.24 -16.18
N VAL A 299 -5.43 2.41 -15.27
CA VAL A 299 -6.17 1.20 -15.61
C VAL A 299 -7.53 1.31 -14.95
N LYS A 300 -8.60 1.36 -15.76
CA LYS A 300 -9.98 1.58 -15.28
C LYS A 300 -10.10 2.80 -14.35
N ASN A 301 -9.49 3.92 -14.74
CA ASN A 301 -9.41 5.19 -13.99
C ASN A 301 -8.65 5.15 -12.65
N VAL A 302 -7.98 4.04 -12.33
CA VAL A 302 -7.10 3.95 -11.17
C VAL A 302 -5.66 4.23 -11.60
N PRO A 303 -4.93 5.13 -10.93
CA PRO A 303 -3.58 5.52 -11.34
C PRO A 303 -2.55 4.40 -11.11
N VAL A 304 -1.64 4.28 -12.08
CA VAL A 304 -0.41 3.48 -12.03
C VAL A 304 0.76 4.45 -12.15
N LEU A 305 1.50 4.61 -11.05
CA LEU A 305 2.43 5.70 -10.84
C LEU A 305 3.85 5.16 -10.70
N PHE A 306 4.73 5.56 -11.61
CA PHE A 306 6.13 5.14 -11.60
C PHE A 306 7.00 6.16 -10.89
N PHE A 307 7.94 5.73 -10.04
CA PHE A 307 8.74 6.68 -9.26
C PHE A 307 10.17 6.19 -9.06
N ARG A 308 11.12 7.12 -8.87
CA ARG A 308 12.53 6.81 -8.59
C ARG A 308 12.90 7.04 -7.13
N THR A 309 12.19 7.93 -6.44
CA THR A 309 12.35 8.13 -5.00
C THR A 309 10.99 8.11 -4.32
N TYR A 310 10.97 7.74 -3.04
CA TYR A 310 9.74 7.79 -2.25
C TYR A 310 9.22 9.21 -2.01
N VAL A 311 10.04 10.24 -2.22
CA VAL A 311 9.57 11.64 -2.27
C VAL A 311 8.80 11.89 -3.56
N GLY A 312 9.30 11.41 -4.70
CA GLY A 312 8.56 11.43 -5.97
C GLY A 312 7.24 10.65 -5.89
N ALA A 313 7.24 9.50 -5.22
CA ALA A 313 6.00 8.75 -4.96
C ALA A 313 5.01 9.54 -4.10
N ALA A 314 5.49 10.18 -3.02
CA ALA A 314 4.67 11.01 -2.14
C ALA A 314 4.10 12.24 -2.87
N ARG A 315 4.87 12.88 -3.76
CA ARG A 315 4.39 13.98 -4.61
C ARG A 315 3.23 13.54 -5.50
N LYS A 316 3.39 12.43 -6.22
CA LYS A 316 2.30 11.87 -7.04
C LYS A 316 1.10 11.49 -6.19
N ALA A 317 1.31 10.97 -4.98
CA ALA A 317 0.22 10.70 -4.04
C ALA A 317 -0.55 11.98 -3.63
N VAL A 318 0.11 13.13 -3.49
CA VAL A 318 -0.55 14.43 -3.27
C VAL A 318 -1.33 14.87 -4.51
N GLU A 319 -0.73 14.77 -5.70
CA GLU A 319 -1.36 15.14 -6.98
C GLU A 319 -2.65 14.35 -7.24
N HIS A 320 -2.71 13.11 -6.77
CA HIS A 320 -3.88 12.24 -6.86
C HIS A 320 -4.80 12.29 -5.62
N GLY A 321 -4.59 13.22 -4.68
CA GLY A 321 -5.42 13.38 -3.49
C GLY A 321 -5.38 12.19 -2.52
N ILE A 322 -4.33 11.36 -2.59
CA ILE A 322 -4.16 10.17 -1.75
C ILE A 322 -3.59 10.54 -0.39
N ILE A 323 -2.66 11.51 -0.30
CA ILE A 323 -2.11 12.02 0.97
C ILE A 323 -2.06 13.55 0.94
N SER A 324 -1.91 14.17 2.11
CA SER A 324 -1.75 15.63 2.22
C SER A 324 -0.32 16.11 1.95
N GLU A 325 -0.14 17.40 1.65
CA GLU A 325 1.20 17.98 1.56
C GLU A 325 2.01 17.83 2.85
N ALA A 326 1.36 17.90 4.02
CA ALA A 326 2.02 17.71 5.31
C ALA A 326 2.56 16.28 5.46
N ALA A 327 1.83 15.28 4.95
CA ALA A 327 2.29 13.91 4.86
C ALA A 327 3.53 13.79 3.94
N MET A 328 3.47 14.39 2.75
CA MET A 328 4.62 14.43 1.84
C MET A 328 5.86 15.09 2.47
N ARG A 329 5.70 16.19 3.22
CA ARG A 329 6.81 16.84 3.97
C ARG A 329 7.49 15.88 4.95
N ARG A 330 6.72 15.06 5.66
CA ARG A 330 7.27 14.05 6.58
C ARG A 330 8.05 12.98 5.82
N VAL A 331 7.55 12.51 4.68
CA VAL A 331 8.27 11.56 3.80
C VAL A 331 9.59 12.17 3.33
N ALA A 332 9.59 13.41 2.85
CA ALA A 332 10.79 14.11 2.40
C ALA A 332 11.83 14.28 3.53
N ALA A 333 11.38 14.69 4.72
CA ALA A 333 12.25 14.83 5.88
C ALA A 333 12.88 13.48 6.30
N LYS A 334 12.12 12.38 6.28
CA LYS A 334 12.65 11.04 6.58
C LYS A 334 13.60 10.56 5.48
N ALA A 335 13.25 10.76 4.21
CA ALA A 335 14.09 10.39 3.07
C ALA A 335 15.45 11.09 3.10
N LEU A 336 15.50 12.38 3.45
CA LEU A 336 16.77 13.09 3.59
C LEU A 336 17.66 12.49 4.68
N LYS A 337 17.09 12.22 5.86
CA LYS A 337 17.81 11.59 6.99
C LYS A 337 18.30 10.19 6.63
N ASP A 338 17.46 9.41 5.98
CA ASP A 338 17.80 8.05 5.56
C ASP A 338 18.91 8.05 4.49
N LEU A 339 18.82 8.93 3.48
CA LEU A 339 19.81 9.02 2.41
C LEU A 339 21.18 9.46 2.94
N LEU A 340 21.21 10.48 3.81
CA LEU A 340 22.45 10.95 4.44
C LEU A 340 23.20 9.83 5.18
N ARG A 341 22.46 8.89 5.79
CA ARG A 341 23.05 7.75 6.50
C ARG A 341 23.64 6.69 5.56
N ILE A 342 23.00 6.40 4.44
CA ILE A 342 23.41 5.31 3.53
C ILE A 342 24.34 5.77 2.41
N GLU A 343 24.28 7.06 2.06
CA GLU A 343 25.06 7.68 0.99
C GLU A 343 25.46 9.11 1.40
N PRO A 344 26.59 9.28 2.11
CA PRO A 344 27.05 10.61 2.54
C PRO A 344 27.62 11.43 1.38
N ASP A 345 27.96 10.82 0.24
CA ASP A 345 28.42 11.56 -0.94
C ASP A 345 27.24 12.24 -1.66
N HIS A 346 27.13 13.54 -1.42
CA HIS A 346 26.12 14.45 -1.96
C HIS A 346 26.17 14.63 -3.49
N SER A 347 27.19 14.11 -4.17
CA SER A 347 27.31 14.14 -5.64
C SER A 347 26.70 12.92 -6.33
N SER A 348 26.32 11.89 -5.58
CA SER A 348 25.80 10.64 -6.15
C SER A 348 24.47 10.84 -6.91
N SER A 349 24.19 9.93 -7.85
CA SER A 349 22.93 9.92 -8.62
C SER A 349 21.68 9.85 -7.72
N LYS A 350 21.79 9.20 -6.56
CA LYS A 350 20.70 9.10 -5.55
C LYS A 350 20.32 10.48 -5.01
N TRP A 351 21.32 11.33 -4.74
CA TRP A 351 21.11 12.71 -4.31
C TRP A 351 20.55 13.58 -5.43
N VAL A 352 20.98 13.35 -6.67
CA VAL A 352 20.42 14.05 -7.84
C VAL A 352 18.93 13.76 -7.97
N ASP A 353 18.52 12.49 -7.90
CA ASP A 353 17.12 12.08 -7.98
C ASP A 353 16.30 12.68 -6.83
N LEU A 354 16.78 12.56 -5.59
CA LEU A 354 16.07 13.08 -4.41
C LEU A 354 15.91 14.61 -4.49
N ARG A 355 16.97 15.33 -4.88
CA ARG A 355 16.91 16.80 -5.03
C ARG A 355 15.95 17.23 -6.12
N LYS A 356 15.89 16.48 -7.22
CA LYS A 356 14.92 16.74 -8.29
C LYS A 356 13.49 16.63 -7.74
N ASP A 357 13.15 15.51 -7.10
CA ASP A 357 11.80 15.30 -6.57
C ASP A 357 11.44 16.31 -5.46
N ILE A 358 12.40 16.72 -4.62
CA ILE A 358 12.16 17.78 -3.61
C ILE A 358 11.91 19.14 -4.28
N LYS A 359 12.69 19.51 -5.31
CA LYS A 359 12.49 20.78 -6.04
C LYS A 359 11.14 20.79 -6.75
N ASP A 360 10.78 19.69 -7.38
CA ASP A 360 9.53 19.56 -8.15
C ASP A 360 8.29 19.51 -7.24
N SER A 361 8.45 19.24 -5.94
CA SER A 361 7.36 19.14 -4.97
C SER A 361 6.89 20.48 -4.34
N ASP A 362 7.46 21.62 -4.76
CA ASP A 362 7.23 22.96 -4.19
C ASP A 362 7.37 23.03 -2.64
N LEU A 363 7.98 22.01 -2.01
CA LEU A 363 8.24 21.92 -0.57
C LEU A 363 9.26 22.95 -0.07
N VAL A 364 9.85 23.70 -1.01
CA VAL A 364 10.87 24.71 -0.77
C VAL A 364 10.19 26.08 -0.89
N PRO A 365 9.99 26.83 0.21
CA PRO A 365 9.66 28.25 0.11
C PRO A 365 10.74 28.90 -0.75
N ARG A 366 10.36 29.54 -1.87
CA ARG A 366 11.25 30.10 -2.91
C ARG A 366 12.30 31.12 -2.41
N ARG A 367 12.41 31.37 -1.11
CA ARG A 367 13.23 32.42 -0.49
C ARG A 367 14.23 31.97 0.59
N HIS A 368 14.37 30.69 0.93
CA HIS A 368 15.29 30.29 2.02
C HIS A 368 16.25 29.12 1.76
N TRP A 369 16.39 28.69 0.50
CA TRP A 369 17.31 27.62 0.11
C TRP A 369 18.21 28.04 -1.05
N LEU A 370 18.76 29.25 -0.99
CA LEU A 370 19.89 29.60 -1.86
C LEU A 370 21.13 28.86 -1.33
N TRP A 371 21.34 27.68 -1.88
CA TRP A 371 22.59 26.93 -1.79
C TRP A 371 23.73 27.82 -2.29
N LYS A 372 24.47 28.42 -1.34
CA LYS A 372 25.79 28.97 -1.59
C LYS A 372 26.83 28.06 -0.95
#